data_AF-A0A964YJP9-F1
#
_entry.id   AF-A0A964YJP9-F1
#
_cell.length_a   1.000
_cell.length_b   1.000
_cell.length_c   1.000
_cell.angle_alpha   90.00
_cell.angle_beta   90.00
_cell.angle_gamma   90.00
#
_symmetry.space_group_name_H-M   'P 1'
#
loop_
_entity.id
_entity.type
_entity.pdbx_description
1 polymer ?
#
loop_
_entity_poly.entity_id
_entity_poly.type
_entity_poly.pdbx_seq_one_letter_code
_entity_poly.pdbx_strand_id
1 'polypeptide(L)'
;MLQLGFIRSNREKVLQGLQKKHFQDLQLVDEIITLDDQRKKLQTQSDDLLSQRNSASKSIGALIAQGKKEEAEESKLKVASLKEQIDTLTTELSKVEEQ
;
A
#
# COMPACT_ATOMS: atom_id res chain seq x y z
N MET A 1 -5.06 20.08 9.86
CA MET A 1 -5.40 19.11 8.80
C MET A 1 -6.79 18.58 9.05
N LEU A 2 -7.68 18.59 8.04
CA LEU A 2 -8.93 17.84 8.14
C LEU A 2 -8.56 16.36 8.14
N GLN A 3 -8.92 15.64 9.20
CA GLN A 3 -8.58 14.23 9.29
C GLN A 3 -9.46 13.46 8.29
N LEU A 4 -8.87 12.70 7.37
CA LEU A 4 -9.66 11.99 6.37
C LEU A 4 -10.66 11.01 6.98
N GLY A 5 -10.31 10.43 8.14
CA GLY A 5 -11.24 9.64 8.93
C GLY A 5 -12.49 10.41 9.36
N PHE A 6 -12.39 11.72 9.61
CA PHE A 6 -13.55 12.56 9.92
C PHE A 6 -14.45 12.74 8.70
N ILE A 7 -13.87 12.93 7.52
CA ILE A 7 -14.61 13.06 6.25
C ILE A 7 -15.38 11.77 5.96
N ARG A 8 -14.73 10.62 6.16
CA ARG A 8 -15.31 9.30 5.93
C ARG A 8 -16.46 9.01 6.92
N SER A 9 -16.27 9.29 8.21
CA SER A 9 -17.29 9.06 9.24
C SER A 9 -18.42 10.09 9.23
N ASN A 10 -18.21 11.29 8.69
CA ASN A 10 -19.18 12.38 8.71
C ASN A 10 -19.45 12.94 7.31
N ARG A 11 -19.44 12.08 6.28
CA ARG A 11 -19.58 12.46 4.86
C ARG A 11 -20.75 13.43 4.63
N GLU A 12 -21.92 13.13 5.19
CA GLU A 12 -23.11 13.99 5.06
C GLU A 12 -22.93 15.37 5.70
N LYS A 13 -22.32 15.46 6.89
CA LYS A 13 -22.03 16.76 7.53
C LYS A 13 -21.01 17.57 6.74
N VAL A 14 -20.01 16.91 6.17
CA VAL A 14 -19.00 17.57 5.35
C VAL A 14 -19.62 18.07 4.05
N LEU A 15 -20.45 17.28 3.37
CA LEU A 15 -21.23 17.69 2.20
C LEU A 15 -22.13 18.89 2.50
N GLN A 16 -22.90 18.85 3.59
CA GLN A 16 -23.75 19.99 3.99
C GLN A 16 -22.93 21.24 4.33
N GLY A 17 -21.78 21.09 4.98
CA GLY A 17 -20.87 22.20 5.29
C GLY A 17 -20.25 22.81 4.03
N LEU A 18 -19.84 21.97 3.08
CA LEU A 18 -19.29 22.37 1.79
C LEU A 18 -20.35 23.07 0.93
N GLN A 19 -21.58 22.55 0.91
CA GLN A 19 -22.71 23.17 0.23
C GLN A 19 -23.04 24.56 0.80
N LYS A 20 -23.01 24.72 2.13
CA LYS A 20 -23.16 26.04 2.78
C LYS A 20 -22.04 27.02 2.44
N LYS A 21 -20.85 26.52 2.09
CA LYS A 21 -19.72 27.35 1.64
C LYS A 21 -19.71 27.58 0.13
N HIS A 22 -20.77 27.20 -0.59
CA HIS A 22 -20.86 27.27 -2.05
C HIS A 22 -19.72 26.51 -2.75
N PHE A 23 -19.22 25.44 -2.14
CA PHE A 23 -18.24 24.57 -2.77
C PHE A 23 -18.94 23.72 -3.84
N GLN A 24 -18.46 23.79 -5.07
CA GLN A 24 -19.11 23.17 -6.23
C GLN A 24 -18.71 21.70 -6.40
N ASP A 25 -17.48 21.35 -6.04
CA ASP A 25 -16.93 20.02 -6.25
C ASP A 25 -17.13 19.10 -5.04
N LEU A 26 -18.38 18.78 -4.76
CA LEU A 26 -18.74 17.80 -3.72
C LEU A 26 -18.17 16.40 -4.03
N GLN A 27 -17.90 16.10 -5.31
CA GLN A 27 -17.29 14.85 -5.77
C GLN A 27 -15.82 14.70 -5.35
N LEU A 28 -15.11 15.81 -5.13
CA LEU A 28 -13.71 15.82 -4.70
C LEU A 28 -13.57 15.14 -3.32
N VAL A 29 -14.62 15.17 -2.50
CA VAL A 29 -14.66 14.43 -1.22
C VAL A 29 -14.53 12.93 -1.43
N ASP A 30 -15.24 12.38 -2.41
CA ASP A 30 -15.19 10.95 -2.73
C ASP A 30 -13.90 10.56 -3.43
N GLU A 31 -13.37 11.45 -4.27
CA GLU A 31 -12.08 11.26 -4.94
C GLU A 31 -10.94 11.18 -3.93
N ILE A 32 -10.86 12.10 -2.95
CA ILE A 32 -9.84 12.07 -1.90
C ILE A 32 -9.97 10.80 -1.05
N ILE A 33 -11.19 10.35 -0.74
CA ILE A 33 -11.42 9.09 -0.01
C ILE A 33 -10.88 7.91 -0.81
N THR A 34 -11.13 7.89 -2.12
CA THR A 34 -10.71 6.82 -3.02
C THR A 34 -9.18 6.80 -3.19
N LEU A 35 -8.56 7.96 -3.38
CA LEU A 35 -7.10 8.12 -3.44
C LEU A 35 -6.43 7.64 -2.15
N ASP A 36 -6.97 7.98 -0.99
CA ASP A 36 -6.42 7.48 0.29
C ASP A 36 -6.60 5.97 0.45
N ASP A 37 -7.74 5.40 0.02
CA ASP A 37 -7.92 3.94 0.02
C ASP A 37 -6.92 3.25 -0.89
N GLN A 38 -6.68 3.80 -2.08
CA GLN A 38 -5.66 3.29 -3.00
C GLN A 38 -4.27 3.39 -2.39
N ARG A 39 -3.91 4.54 -1.83
CA ARG A 39 -2.63 4.74 -1.14
C ARG A 39 -2.44 3.74 -0.02
N LYS A 40 -3.43 3.60 0.88
CA LYS A 40 -3.36 2.64 2.00
C LYS A 40 -3.29 1.19 1.53
N LYS A 41 -4.02 0.85 0.47
CA LYS A 41 -3.98 -0.49 -0.11
C LYS A 41 -2.60 -0.79 -0.66
N LEU A 42 -2.02 0.12 -1.45
CA LEU A 42 -0.66 -0.01 -1.99
C LEU A 42 0.37 -0.09 -0.86
N GLN A 43 0.21 0.73 0.18
CA GLN A 43 1.09 0.73 1.35
C GLN A 43 1.04 -0.62 2.08
N THR A 44 -0.16 -1.12 2.34
CA THR A 44 -0.37 -2.42 2.99
C THR A 44 0.19 -3.56 2.14
N GLN A 45 0.01 -3.52 0.81
CA GLN A 45 0.58 -4.52 -0.09
C GLN A 45 2.10 -4.49 -0.11
N SER A 46 2.71 -3.30 -0.14
CA SER A 46 4.16 -3.14 -0.07
C SER A 46 4.72 -3.69 1.25
N ASP A 47 4.10 -3.34 2.38
CA ASP A 47 4.48 -3.85 3.71
C ASP A 47 4.33 -5.37 3.82
N ASP A 48 3.26 -5.94 3.26
CA ASP A 48 3.05 -7.39 3.25
C ASP A 48 4.14 -8.10 2.42
N LEU A 49 4.45 -7.60 1.23
CA LEU A 49 5.53 -8.16 0.40
C LEU A 49 6.91 -8.00 1.06
N LEU A 50 7.17 -6.87 1.73
CA LEU A 50 8.38 -6.65 2.52
C LEU A 50 8.50 -7.70 3.63
N SER A 51 7.40 -7.97 4.33
CA SER A 51 7.32 -9.02 5.35
C SER A 51 7.55 -10.42 4.77
N GLN A 52 6.91 -10.73 3.64
CA GLN A 52 7.11 -12.00 2.91
C GLN A 52 8.57 -12.16 2.48
N ARG A 53 9.20 -11.12 1.92
CA ARG A 53 10.60 -11.13 1.50
C ARG A 53 11.55 -11.32 2.67
N ASN A 54 11.31 -10.66 3.80
CA ASN A 54 12.12 -10.83 5.00
C ASN A 54 11.97 -12.24 5.59
N SER A 55 10.76 -12.78 5.60
CA SER A 55 10.48 -14.15 6.06
C SER A 55 11.13 -15.19 5.15
N ALA A 56 10.99 -15.04 3.83
CA ALA A 56 11.65 -15.88 2.85
C ALA A 56 13.19 -15.79 2.97
N SER A 57 13.75 -14.60 3.21
CA SER A 57 15.20 -14.43 3.42
C SER A 57 15.71 -15.19 4.64
N LYS A 58 14.95 -15.20 5.74
CA LYS A 58 15.28 -16.00 6.94
C LYS A 58 15.21 -17.50 6.64
N SER A 59 14.16 -17.95 5.94
CA SER A 59 14.01 -19.35 5.54
C SER A 59 15.14 -19.80 4.61
N ILE A 60 15.59 -18.97 3.67
CA ILE A 60 16.76 -19.26 2.80
C ILE A 60 18.00 -19.50 3.65
N GLY A 61 18.29 -18.63 4.63
CA GLY A 61 19.43 -18.80 5.53
C GLY A 61 19.39 -20.13 6.29
N ALA A 62 18.21 -20.51 6.79
CA ALA A 62 18.00 -21.79 7.47
C ALA A 62 18.14 -23.01 6.53
N LEU A 63 17.64 -22.93 5.30
CA LEU A 63 17.74 -23.98 4.29
C LEU A 63 19.19 -24.20 3.84
N ILE A 64 19.94 -23.12 3.65
CA ILE A 64 21.37 -23.18 3.33
C ILE A 64 22.15 -23.81 4.49
N ALA A 65 21.83 -23.45 5.74
CA ALA A 65 22.44 -24.07 6.93
C ALA A 65 22.12 -25.58 7.06
N GLN A 66 20.94 -26.01 6.58
CA GLN A 66 20.57 -27.42 6.47
C GLN A 66 21.20 -28.15 5.26
N GLY A 67 21.93 -27.45 4.38
CA GLY A 67 22.53 -28.03 3.18
C GLY A 67 21.57 -28.21 2.00
N LYS A 68 20.33 -27.71 2.12
CA LYS A 68 19.28 -27.84 1.09
C LYS A 68 19.39 -26.73 0.03
N LYS A 69 20.36 -26.88 -0.86
CA LYS A 69 20.66 -25.88 -1.91
C LYS A 69 19.52 -25.66 -2.91
N GLU A 70 18.79 -26.72 -3.26
CA GLU A 70 17.69 -26.64 -4.25
C GLU A 70 16.50 -25.82 -3.72
N GLU A 71 16.03 -26.07 -2.49
CA GLU A 71 14.96 -25.28 -1.86
C GLU A 71 15.39 -23.81 -1.63
N ALA A 72 16.68 -23.57 -1.38
CA ALA A 72 17.24 -22.23 -1.21
C ALA A 72 17.30 -21.44 -2.53
N GLU A 73 17.62 -22.09 -3.66
CA GLU A 73 17.57 -21.47 -4.99
C GLU A 73 16.14 -21.07 -5.38
N GLU A 74 15.17 -21.96 -5.18
CA GLU A 74 13.76 -21.66 -5.48
C GLU A 74 13.26 -20.48 -4.62
N SER A 75 13.65 -20.45 -3.35
CA SER A 75 13.31 -19.35 -2.45
C SER A 75 14.01 -18.04 -2.83
N LYS A 76 15.25 -18.09 -3.32
CA LYS A 76 15.95 -16.90 -3.87
C LYS A 76 15.22 -16.31 -5.08
N LEU A 77 14.72 -17.16 -5.98
CA LEU A 77 13.92 -16.72 -7.13
C LEU A 77 12.63 -16.02 -6.67
N LYS A 78 11.95 -16.58 -5.66
CA LYS A 78 10.78 -15.93 -5.04
C LYS A 78 11.14 -14.57 -4.44
N VAL A 79 12.24 -14.47 -3.70
CA VAL A 79 12.71 -13.20 -3.13
C VAL A 79 13.04 -12.17 -4.21
N ALA A 80 13.65 -12.58 -5.33
CA ALA A 80 13.92 -11.70 -6.46
C ALA A 80 12.63 -11.15 -7.07
N SER A 81 11.63 -12.02 -7.33
CA SER A 81 10.33 -11.59 -7.84
C SER A 81 9.58 -10.69 -6.86
N LEU A 82 9.63 -10.99 -5.55
CA LEU A 82 9.06 -10.13 -4.52
C LEU A 82 9.71 -8.75 -4.51
N LYS A 83 11.02 -8.67 -4.73
CA LYS A 83 11.75 -7.40 -4.80
C LYS A 83 11.25 -6.53 -5.96
N GLU A 84 11.11 -7.11 -7.16
CA GLU A 84 10.57 -6.40 -8.33
C GLU A 84 9.14 -5.90 -8.09
N GLN A 85 8.30 -6.73 -7.44
CA GLN A 85 6.94 -6.33 -7.08
C GLN A 85 6.91 -5.18 -6.06
N ILE A 86 7.80 -5.22 -5.06
CA ILE A 86 7.94 -4.13 -4.08
C ILE A 86 8.38 -2.83 -4.75
N ASP A 87 9.37 -2.88 -5.66
CA ASP A 87 9.85 -1.70 -6.38
C ASP A 87 8.73 -1.09 -7.26
N THR A 88 7.93 -1.96 -7.90
CA THR A 88 6.76 -1.55 -8.70
C THR A 88 5.70 -0.88 -7.83
N LEU A 89 5.30 -1.52 -6.72
CA LEU A 89 4.30 -0.97 -5.80
C LEU A 89 4.76 0.32 -5.13
N THR A 90 6.06 0.44 -4.81
CA THR A 90 6.62 1.67 -4.27
C THR A 90 6.51 2.81 -5.28
N THR A 91 6.77 2.52 -6.56
CA THR A 91 6.62 3.50 -7.64
C THR A 91 5.15 3.89 -7.84
N GLU A 92 4.22 2.94 -7.80
CA GLU A 92 2.78 3.23 -7.85
C GLU A 92 2.32 4.06 -6.65
N LEU A 93 2.81 3.73 -5.46
CA LEU A 93 2.49 4.46 -4.23
C LEU A 93 2.98 5.91 -4.31
N SER A 94 4.21 6.14 -4.77
CA SER A 94 4.71 7.51 -4.97
C SER A 94 3.88 8.30 -6.00
N LYS A 95 3.42 7.65 -7.08
CA LYS A 95 2.52 8.30 -8.04
C LYS A 95 1.18 8.67 -7.42
N VAL A 96 0.61 7.79 -6.60
CA VAL A 96 -0.66 8.05 -5.90
C VAL A 96 -0.50 9.12 -4.82
N GLU A 97 0.68 9.24 -4.20
CA GLU A 97 0.99 10.30 -3.23
C GLU A 97 1.24 11.68 -3.88
N GLU A 98 1.65 11.73 -5.14
CA GLU A 98 1.82 12.97 -5.91
C GLU A 98 0.51 13.51 -6.51
N GLN A 99 -0.57 12.72 -6.53
CA GLN A 99 -1.91 13.12 -6.99
C GLN A 99 -2.71 13.82 -5.90
#